data_AF-A0A072TDQ1-F1
#
_entry.id   AF-A0A072TDQ1-F1
#
_cell.length_a   1.000
_cell.length_b   1.000
_cell.length_c   1.000
_cell.angle_alpha   90.00
_cell.angle_beta   90.00
_cell.angle_gamma   90.00
#
_symmetry.space_group_name_H-M   'P 1'
#
loop_
_entity.id
_entity.type
_entity.pdbx_description
1 polymer ?
#
loop_
_entity_poly.entity_id
_entity_poly.type
_entity_poly.pdbx_seq_one_letter_code
_entity_poly.pdbx_strand_id
1 'polypeptide(L)'
;MLVFPVIFFSLRFNLDDLVFPSASSLELDNWRFSSITTGLIFLLYVAANFVPSIWDVFQFTGATATVCLGFIFPAAIALRDPHSIATKKDKILSIVMIILAVFSNIVAIYSYADALFRKHQSKSN
;
A
#
# COMPACT_ATOMS: atom_id res chain seq x y z
N MET A 1 3.93 -22.89 10.14
CA MET A 1 3.30 -21.58 9.83
C MET A 1 3.82 -21.10 8.48
N LEU A 2 3.06 -21.34 7.40
CA LEU A 2 3.48 -21.04 6.01
C LEU A 2 2.98 -19.68 5.49
N VAL A 3 2.28 -18.90 6.32
CA VAL A 3 1.68 -17.62 5.93
C VAL A 3 2.74 -16.62 5.47
N PHE A 4 3.85 -16.50 6.20
CA PHE A 4 4.92 -15.56 5.85
C PHE A 4 5.56 -15.91 4.50
N PRO A 5 6.05 -17.15 4.24
CA PRO A 5 6.57 -17.53 2.93
C PRO A 5 5.61 -17.29 1.77
N VAL A 6 4.33 -17.61 1.92
CA VAL A 6 3.33 -17.48 0.85
C VAL A 6 3.09 -16.01 0.50
N ILE A 7 2.89 -15.14 1.50
CA ILE A 7 2.68 -13.71 1.26
C ILE A 7 3.95 -13.05 0.71
N PHE A 8 5.10 -13.39 1.28
CA PHE A 8 6.39 -12.82 0.89
C PHE A 8 6.78 -13.20 -0.55
N PHE A 9 6.48 -14.43 -0.96
CA PHE A 9 6.66 -14.87 -2.34
C PHE A 9 5.82 -14.03 -3.31
N SER A 10 4.52 -13.87 -3.04
CA SER A 10 3.62 -13.06 -3.88
C SER A 10 4.05 -11.60 -3.93
N LEU A 11 4.43 -11.02 -2.79
CA LEU A 11 4.90 -9.63 -2.72
C LEU A 11 6.15 -9.43 -3.56
N ARG A 12 7.11 -10.35 -3.45
CA ARG A 12 8.36 -10.28 -4.22
C ARG A 12 8.11 -10.41 -5.72
N PHE A 13 7.24 -11.32 -6.12
CA PHE A 13 6.91 -11.52 -7.53
C PHE A 13 6.26 -10.27 -8.13
N ASN A 14 5.28 -9.67 -7.45
CA ASN A 14 4.65 -8.42 -7.90
C ASN A 14 5.64 -7.25 -7.92
N LEU A 15 6.60 -7.20 -6.99
CA LEU A 15 7.60 -6.13 -6.93
C LEU A 15 8.66 -6.26 -8.02
N ASP A 16 9.08 -7.49 -8.36
CA ASP A 16 10.00 -7.70 -9.49
C ASP A 16 9.36 -7.29 -10.82
N ASP A 17 8.10 -7.66 -11.05
CA ASP A 17 7.37 -7.29 -12.28
C ASP A 17 7.14 -5.77 -12.38
N LEU A 18 6.91 -5.11 -11.24
CA LEU A 18 6.77 -3.65 -11.19
C LEU A 18 8.09 -2.91 -11.45
N VAL A 19 9.21 -3.38 -10.90
CA VAL A 19 10.53 -2.71 -11.02
C VAL A 19 11.22 -3.07 -12.34
N PHE A 20 10.99 -4.28 -12.85
CA PHE A 20 11.65 -4.82 -14.05
C PHE A 20 10.62 -5.39 -15.05
N PRO A 21 9.75 -4.55 -15.64
CA PRO A 21 8.64 -4.98 -16.51
C PRO A 21 9.06 -5.62 -17.84
N SER A 22 10.34 -5.73 -18.14
CA SER A 22 10.86 -6.31 -19.40
C SER A 22 12.01 -7.29 -19.18
N ALA A 23 12.24 -7.74 -17.94
CA ALA A 23 13.36 -8.62 -17.65
C ALA A 23 12.97 -10.10 -17.70
N SER A 24 13.94 -10.97 -18.04
CA SER A 24 13.77 -12.42 -18.08
C SER A 24 13.43 -13.01 -16.71
N SER A 25 12.93 -14.24 -16.71
CA SER A 25 12.47 -14.96 -15.52
C SER A 25 13.43 -14.82 -14.33
N LEU A 26 12.87 -14.44 -13.18
CA LEU A 26 13.55 -14.21 -11.91
C LEU A 26 14.38 -15.42 -11.42
N GLU A 27 14.13 -16.61 -11.96
CA GLU A 27 14.85 -17.84 -11.64
C GLU A 27 16.26 -17.92 -12.24
N LEU A 28 16.57 -17.13 -13.28
CA LEU A 28 17.91 -17.13 -13.91
C LEU A 28 18.89 -16.16 -13.23
N ASP A 29 18.38 -15.08 -12.62
CA ASP A 29 19.19 -14.00 -12.03
C ASP A 29 19.23 -14.07 -10.51
N ASN A 30 20.13 -14.89 -9.97
CA ASN A 30 20.37 -15.02 -8.53
C ASN A 30 20.69 -13.68 -7.84
N TRP A 31 21.31 -12.75 -8.56
CA TRP A 31 21.67 -11.44 -8.02
C TRP A 31 20.44 -10.54 -7.83
N ARG A 32 19.51 -10.52 -8.80
CA ARG A 32 18.24 -9.76 -8.70
C ARG A 32 17.33 -10.34 -7.64
N PHE A 33 17.20 -11.67 -7.61
CA PHE A 33 16.50 -12.41 -6.56
C PHE A 33 17.01 -12.00 -5.18
N SER A 34 18.34 -12.03 -4.98
CA SER A 34 18.97 -11.73 -3.70
C SER A 34 18.80 -10.26 -3.32
N SER A 35 18.95 -9.32 -4.27
CA SER A 35 18.78 -7.89 -4.02
C SER A 35 17.37 -7.53 -3.58
N ILE A 36 16.34 -8.04 -4.27
CA ILE A 36 14.93 -7.75 -3.92
C ILE A 36 14.58 -8.36 -2.56
N THR A 37 14.97 -9.63 -2.33
CA THR A 37 14.71 -10.30 -1.04
C THR A 37 15.43 -9.59 0.10
N THR A 38 16.70 -9.20 -0.08
CA THR A 38 17.48 -8.49 0.93
C THR A 38 16.85 -7.12 1.24
N GLY A 39 16.48 -6.36 0.21
CA GLY A 39 15.81 -5.08 0.38
C GLY A 39 14.49 -5.20 1.13
N LEU A 40 13.66 -6.19 0.79
CA LEU A 40 12.36 -6.41 1.42
C LEU A 40 12.49 -6.88 2.88
N ILE A 41 13.43 -7.79 3.18
CA ILE A 41 13.71 -8.21 4.57
C ILE A 41 14.29 -7.05 5.37
N PHE A 42 15.21 -6.27 4.80
CA PHE A 42 15.78 -5.10 5.46
C PHE A 42 14.71 -4.07 5.81
N LEU A 43 13.78 -3.80 4.88
CA LEU A 43 12.65 -2.89 5.13
C LEU A 43 11.76 -3.39 6.28
N LEU A 44 11.42 -4.68 6.28
CA LEU A 44 10.63 -5.30 7.36
C LEU A 44 11.36 -5.24 8.71
N TYR A 45 12.67 -5.48 8.71
CA TYR A 45 13.49 -5.39 9.91
C TYR A 45 13.49 -3.97 10.47
N VAL A 46 13.73 -2.97 9.63
CA VAL A 46 13.66 -1.56 10.02
C VAL A 46 12.28 -1.23 10.59
N ALA A 47 11.19 -1.56 9.87
CA ALA A 47 9.83 -1.32 10.33
C ALA A 47 9.52 -1.98 11.69
N ALA A 48 10.00 -3.21 11.91
CA ALA A 48 9.81 -3.93 13.16
C ALA A 48 10.56 -3.29 14.35
N ASN A 49 11.68 -2.61 14.10
CA ASN A 49 12.43 -1.90 15.16
C ASN A 49 11.75 -0.56 15.53
N PHE A 50 11.17 0.14 14.55
CA PHE A 50 10.59 1.47 14.79
C PHE A 50 9.14 1.43 15.25
N VAL A 51 8.37 0.37 14.94
CA VAL A 51 6.95 0.32 15.26
C VAL A 51 6.71 -0.52 16.53
N PRO A 52 6.33 0.11 17.65
CA PRO A 52 6.17 -0.58 18.93
C PRO A 52 4.92 -1.47 19.02
N SER A 53 3.98 -1.36 18.07
CA SER A 53 2.70 -2.04 18.09
C SER A 53 2.24 -2.43 16.69
N ILE A 54 1.97 -3.72 16.48
CA ILE A 54 1.46 -4.24 15.19
C ILE A 54 0.09 -3.63 14.83
N TRP A 55 -0.70 -3.23 15.83
CA TRP A 55 -2.01 -2.64 15.63
C TRP A 55 -1.93 -1.31 14.88
N ASP A 56 -0.88 -0.52 15.13
CA ASP A 56 -0.70 0.79 14.51
C ASP A 56 -0.37 0.61 13.01
N VAL A 57 0.42 -0.43 12.69
CA VAL A 57 0.73 -0.81 11.28
C VAL A 57 -0.52 -1.28 10.56
N PHE A 58 -1.35 -2.11 11.19
CA PHE A 58 -2.57 -2.61 10.57
C PHE A 58 -3.61 -1.52 10.34
N GLN A 59 -3.79 -0.60 11.28
CA GLN A 59 -4.70 0.53 11.09
C GLN A 59 -4.24 1.45 9.97
N PHE A 60 -2.95 1.80 9.94
CA PHE A 60 -2.39 2.66 8.90
C PHE A 60 -2.46 2.01 7.51
N THR A 61 -2.02 0.75 7.40
CA THR A 61 -2.01 0.00 6.14
C THR A 61 -3.42 -0.33 5.68
N GLY A 62 -4.32 -0.70 6.59
CA GLY A 62 -5.71 -0.98 6.28
C GLY A 62 -6.45 0.27 5.79
N ALA A 63 -6.31 1.40 6.49
CA ALA A 63 -6.96 2.64 6.08
C ALA A 63 -6.49 3.16 4.72
N THR A 64 -5.22 2.96 4.38
CA THR A 64 -4.67 3.33 3.06
C THR A 64 -5.05 2.33 1.98
N ALA A 65 -4.81 1.04 2.19
CA ALA A 65 -5.08 0.00 1.19
C ALA A 65 -6.58 -0.09 0.84
N THR A 66 -7.47 -0.04 1.83
CA THR A 66 -8.92 -0.11 1.59
C THR A 66 -9.42 1.10 0.81
N VAL A 67 -8.91 2.31 1.08
CA VAL A 67 -9.32 3.51 0.34
C VAL A 67 -8.79 3.49 -1.10
N CYS A 68 -7.54 3.09 -1.27
CA CYS A 68 -6.93 2.96 -2.60
C CYS A 68 -7.65 1.92 -3.47
N LEU A 69 -7.87 0.72 -2.95
CA LEU A 69 -8.48 -0.39 -3.70
C LEU A 69 -10.00 -0.25 -3.83
N GLY A 70 -10.68 0.28 -2.81
CA GLY A 70 -12.15 0.36 -2.77
C GLY A 70 -12.73 1.58 -3.48
N PHE A 71 -12.01 2.70 -3.55
CA PHE A 71 -12.54 3.95 -4.10
C PHE A 71 -11.68 4.52 -5.22
N ILE A 72 -10.37 4.68 -4.99
CA ILE A 72 -9.49 5.37 -5.94
C ILE A 72 -9.30 4.54 -7.22
N PHE A 73 -9.00 3.25 -7.10
CA PHE A 73 -8.72 2.40 -8.25
C PHE A 73 -9.95 2.19 -9.16
N PRO A 74 -11.16 1.87 -8.64
CA PRO A 74 -12.36 1.78 -9.47
C PRO A 74 -12.72 3.11 -10.13
N ALA A 75 -12.60 4.23 -9.41
CA ALA A 75 -12.86 5.55 -9.97
C ALA A 75 -11.85 5.93 -11.07
N ALA A 76 -10.57 5.57 -10.90
CA ALA A 76 -9.54 5.76 -11.92
C ALA A 76 -9.81 4.92 -13.18
N ILE A 77 -10.26 3.68 -13.03
CA ILE A 77 -10.67 2.83 -14.15
C ILE A 77 -11.85 3.46 -14.90
N ALA A 78 -12.88 3.89 -14.16
CA ALA A 78 -14.04 4.57 -14.74
C ALA A 78 -13.67 5.89 -15.46
N LEU A 79 -12.60 6.57 -15.04
CA LEU A 79 -12.09 7.78 -15.69
C LEU A 79 -11.25 7.50 -16.95
N ARG A 80 -10.49 6.40 -16.97
CA ARG A 80 -9.62 6.01 -18.10
C ARG A 80 -10.44 5.55 -19.32
N ASP A 81 -11.67 5.08 -19.08
CA ASP A 81 -12.69 4.67 -20.04
C ASP A 81 -12.25 4.59 -21.52
N PRO A 82 -11.53 3.53 -21.91
CA PRO A 82 -11.04 3.36 -23.27
C PRO A 82 -12.16 3.07 -24.28
N HIS A 83 -13.35 2.66 -23.82
CA HIS A 83 -14.49 2.32 -24.67
C HIS A 83 -15.58 3.41 -24.69
N SER A 84 -15.35 4.55 -24.02
CA SER A 84 -16.27 5.68 -23.90
C SER A 84 -17.69 5.31 -23.40
N ILE A 85 -17.81 4.29 -22.55
CA ILE A 85 -19.09 3.81 -21.99
C ILE A 85 -19.57 4.70 -20.84
N ALA A 86 -18.67 5.39 -20.15
CA ALA A 86 -18.95 6.20 -18.97
C ALA A 86 -19.65 7.51 -19.33
N THR A 87 -20.75 7.78 -18.66
CA THR A 87 -21.52 9.02 -18.85
C THR A 87 -20.76 10.19 -18.23
N LYS A 88 -21.01 11.43 -18.70
CA LYS A 88 -20.46 12.66 -18.09
C LYS A 88 -20.72 12.75 -16.57
N LYS A 89 -21.86 12.22 -16.11
CA LYS A 89 -22.22 12.14 -14.68
C LYS A 89 -21.32 11.18 -13.91
N ASP A 90 -21.04 10.01 -14.49
CA ASP A 90 -20.18 8.97 -13.89
C ASP A 90 -18.73 9.46 -13.76
N LYS A 91 -18.29 10.26 -14.74
CA LYS A 91 -16.98 10.91 -14.72
C LYS A 91 -16.85 11.93 -13.58
N ILE A 92 -17.87 12.77 -13.40
CA ILE A 92 -17.93 13.73 -12.27
C ILE A 92 -17.97 12.98 -10.93
N LEU A 93 -18.80 11.93 -10.82
CA LEU A 93 -18.90 11.11 -9.62
C LEU A 93 -17.54 10.48 -9.28
N SER A 94 -16.82 9.96 -10.28
CA SER A 94 -15.50 9.35 -10.09
C SER A 94 -14.47 10.36 -9.60
N ILE A 95 -14.46 11.59 -10.14
CA ILE A 95 -13.58 12.67 -9.65
C ILE A 95 -13.91 13.03 -8.20
N VAL A 96 -15.20 13.19 -7.88
CA VAL A 96 -15.66 13.49 -6.51
C VAL A 96 -15.24 12.37 -5.55
N MET A 97 -15.42 11.10 -5.94
CA MET A 97 -14.99 9.94 -5.14
C MET A 97 -13.49 9.97 -4.85
N ILE A 98 -12.64 10.28 -5.83
CA ILE A 98 -11.19 10.38 -5.62
C ILE A 98 -10.86 11.51 -4.64
N ILE A 99 -11.47 12.69 -4.80
CA ILE A 99 -11.21 13.83 -3.91
C ILE A 99 -11.61 13.50 -2.47
N LEU A 100 -12.81 12.93 -2.25
CA LEU A 100 -13.24 12.53 -0.91
C LEU A 100 -12.36 11.42 -0.33
N ALA A 101 -11.97 10.44 -1.15
CA ALA A 101 -11.10 9.34 -0.73
C ALA A 101 -9.74 9.86 -0.26
N VAL A 102 -9.11 10.76 -1.04
CA VAL A 102 -7.83 11.37 -0.68
C VAL A 102 -7.96 12.20 0.61
N PHE A 103 -9.00 13.04 0.70
CA PHE A 103 -9.22 13.85 1.90
C PHE A 103 -9.42 12.99 3.16
N SER A 104 -10.27 11.96 3.06
CA SER A 104 -10.51 11.01 4.15
C SER A 104 -9.22 10.30 4.57
N ASN A 105 -8.39 9.88 3.60
CA ASN A 105 -7.14 9.21 3.87
C ASN A 105 -6.14 10.11 4.61
N ILE A 106 -6.03 11.39 4.21
CA ILE A 106 -5.19 12.39 4.91
C ILE A 106 -5.64 12.55 6.37
N VAL A 107 -6.95 12.71 6.60
CA VAL A 107 -7.51 12.85 7.96
C VAL A 107 -7.25 11.60 8.80
N ALA A 108 -7.42 10.41 8.21
CA ALA A 108 -7.16 9.14 8.90
C ALA A 108 -5.68 9.02 9.30
N ILE A 109 -4.76 9.27 8.38
CA ILE A 109 -3.31 9.25 8.65
C ILE A 109 -2.95 10.24 9.76
N TYR A 110 -3.46 11.46 9.69
CA TYR A 110 -3.21 12.47 10.71
C TYR A 110 -3.71 12.03 12.09
N SER A 111 -4.91 11.46 12.16
CA SER A 111 -5.50 10.95 13.40
C SER A 111 -4.67 9.81 14.01
N TYR A 112 -4.20 8.86 13.19
CA TYR A 112 -3.34 7.78 13.66
C TYR A 112 -1.97 8.30 14.13
N ALA A 113 -1.39 9.27 13.41
CA ALA A 113 -0.12 9.88 13.81
C ALA A 113 -0.24 10.64 15.14
N ASP A 114 -1.26 11.49 15.30
CA ASP A 114 -1.52 12.23 16.55
C ASP A 114 -1.77 11.27 17.72
N ALA A 115 -2.57 10.21 17.51
CA ALA A 115 -2.80 9.18 18.53
C ALA A 115 -1.50 8.48 18.95
N LEU A 116 -0.62 8.16 18.00
CA LEU A 116 0.68 7.55 18.28
C LEU A 116 1.58 8.50 19.08
N PHE A 117 1.65 9.79 18.70
CA PHE A 117 2.41 10.80 19.44
C PHE A 117 1.90 10.98 20.87
N ARG A 118 0.58 11.09 21.07
CA ARG A 118 -0.03 11.20 22.40
C ARG A 118 0.25 9.98 23.27
N LYS A 119 0.19 8.78 22.69
CA LYS A 119 0.49 7.52 23.38
C LYS A 119 1.96 7.46 23.84
N HIS A 120 2.87 7.97 23.02
CA HIS A 120 4.29 8.06 23.39
C HIS A 120 4.53 9.06 24.54
N GLN A 121 3.87 10.23 24.51
CA GLN A 121 3.94 11.23 25.59
C GLN A 121 3.38 10.69 26.91
N SER A 122 2.23 10.02 26.88
CA SER A 122 1.60 9.44 28.08
C SER A 122 2.43 8.33 28.73
N LYS A 123 3.32 7.66 27.99
CA LYS A 123 4.16 6.57 28.52
C LYS A 123 5.47 7.07 29.12
N SER A 124 5.78 8.36 28.94
CA SER A 124 7.01 9.01 29.44
C SER A 124 6.81 9.79 30.74
N ASN A 125 5.55 9.96 31.20
CA ASN A 125 5.19 10.54 32.50
C ASN A 125 4.80 9.43 33.47
#